data_AF-A0A926GE31-F1
#
_entry.id   AF-A0A926GE31-F1
#
_cell.length_a   1.000
_cell.length_b   1.000
_cell.length_c   1.000
_cell.angle_alpha   90.00
_cell.angle_beta   90.00
_cell.angle_gamma   90.00
#
_symmetry.space_group_name_H-M   'P 1'
#
loop_
_entity.id
_entity.type
_entity.pdbx_description
1 polymer ?
#
loop_
_entity_poly.entity_id
_entity_poly.type
_entity_poly.pdbx_seq_one_letter_code
_entity_poly.pdbx_strand_id
1 'polypeptide(L)' 'MVARTRVSVYLLLQEKITRKAQMILIAAVVIGAFLGWRRAGQVGGNTRDKAQYAIAFALAFAIVGLLATVIIDRMI' A
#
# COMPACT_ATOMS: atom_id res chain seq x y z
N MET A 1 31.69 18.64 14.46
CA MET A 1 30.23 18.76 14.75
C MET A 1 29.32 18.64 13.52
N VAL A 2 29.81 18.86 12.28
CA VAL A 2 29.00 18.89 11.03
C VAL A 2 28.41 17.53 10.59
N ALA A 3 29.06 16.40 10.91
CA ALA A 3 28.58 15.07 10.52
C ALA A 3 27.22 14.71 11.14
N ARG A 4 26.94 15.18 12.37
CA ARG A 4 25.67 14.92 13.06
C ARG A 4 24.47 15.56 12.35
N THR A 5 24.66 16.78 11.80
CA THR A 5 23.61 17.50 11.08
C THR A 5 23.29 16.84 9.75
N ARG A 6 24.29 16.39 8.99
CA ARG A 6 24.06 15.68 7.72
C ARG A 6 23.32 14.36 7.94
N VAL A 7 23.71 13.58 8.93
CA VAL A 7 23.03 12.33 9.29
C VAL A 7 21.56 12.59 9.69
N SER A 8 21.28 13.65 10.47
CA SER A 8 19.89 14.04 10.77
C SER A 8 19.06 14.37 9.53
N VAL A 9 19.63 15.07 8.55
CA VAL A 9 18.90 15.41 7.30
C VAL A 9 18.60 14.14 6.48
N TYR A 10 19.55 13.21 6.36
CA TYR A 10 19.30 11.94 5.67
C TYR A 10 18.23 11.10 6.37
N LEU A 11 18.26 11.03 7.70
CA LEU A 11 17.26 10.30 8.49
C LEU A 11 15.86 10.91 8.33
N LEU A 12 15.74 12.25 8.34
CA LEU A 12 14.47 12.95 8.14
C LEU A 12 13.92 12.75 6.71
N LEU A 13 14.79 12.74 5.69
CA LEU A 13 14.40 12.46 4.30
C LEU A 13 13.92 11.01 4.13
N GLN A 14 14.65 10.05 4.68
CA GLN A 14 14.28 8.62 4.69
C GLN A 14 12.93 8.40 5.37
N GLU A 15 12.70 9.03 6.53
CA GLU A 15 11.43 8.92 7.24
C GLU A 15 10.27 9.48 6.41
N LYS A 16 10.48 10.64 5.78
CA LYS A 16 9.46 11.30 4.94
C LYS A 16 9.11 10.48 3.69
N ILE A 17 10.11 9.92 3.01
CA ILE A 17 9.92 9.02 1.85
C ILE A 17 9.16 7.77 2.29
N THR A 18 9.61 7.14 3.37
CA THR A 18 8.99 5.92 3.92
C THR A 18 7.52 6.14 4.29
N ARG A 19 7.19 7.28 4.92
CA ARG A 19 5.79 7.62 5.25
C ARG A 19 4.93 7.79 4.00
N LYS A 20 5.45 8.44 2.95
CA LYS A 20 4.70 8.60 1.68
C LYS A 20 4.45 7.24 1.01
N ALA A 21 5.46 6.38 0.97
CA ALA A 21 5.35 5.02 0.43
C ALA A 21 4.29 4.19 1.19
N GLN A 22 4.27 4.28 2.53
CA GLN A 22 3.27 3.62 3.36
C GLN A 22 1.84 4.09 3.07
N MET A 23 1.63 5.39 2.86
CA MET A 23 0.30 5.93 2.55
C MET A 23 -0.25 5.38 1.24
N ILE A 24 0.59 5.25 0.20
CA ILE A 24 0.20 4.70 -1.10
C ILE A 24 -0.16 3.22 -0.95
N LEU A 25 0.67 2.45 -0.23
CA LEU A 25 0.41 1.03 0.02
C LEU A 25 -0.91 0.81 0.77
N ILE A 26 -1.13 1.55 1.85
CA ILE A 26 -2.36 1.45 2.67
C ILE A 26 -3.58 1.80 1.82
N ALA A 27 -3.51 2.87 1.03
CA ALA A 27 -4.60 3.25 0.13
C ALA A 27 -4.91 2.15 -0.89
N ALA A 28 -3.89 1.56 -1.52
CA ALA A 28 -4.05 0.47 -2.47
C ALA A 28 -4.71 -0.76 -1.83
N VAL A 29 -4.24 -1.18 -0.64
CA VAL A 29 -4.81 -2.31 0.12
C VAL A 29 -6.30 -2.08 0.42
N VAL A 30 -6.65 -0.90 0.93
CA VAL A 30 -8.04 -0.57 1.30
C VAL A 30 -8.96 -0.57 0.08
N ILE A 31 -8.50 0.04 -1.03
CA ILE A 31 -9.25 0.06 -2.29
C ILE A 31 -9.45 -1.36 -2.82
N GLY A 32 -8.40 -2.18 -2.81
CA GLY A 32 -8.48 -3.59 -3.20
C GLY A 32 -9.48 -4.37 -2.35
N ALA A 33 -9.36 -4.27 -1.02
CA ALA A 33 -10.26 -4.95 -0.09
C ALA A 33 -11.74 -4.59 -0.34
N PHE A 34 -12.02 -3.29 -0.53
CA PHE A 34 -13.37 -2.82 -0.81
C PHE A 34 -13.92 -3.33 -2.14
N LEU A 35 -13.12 -3.28 -3.21
CA LEU A 35 -13.51 -3.80 -4.53
C LEU A 35 -13.76 -5.32 -4.49
N GLY A 36 -12.91 -6.08 -3.79
CA GLY A 36 -13.07 -7.52 -3.61
C GLY A 36 -14.34 -7.88 -2.85
N TRP A 37 -14.64 -7.16 -1.76
CA TRP A 37 -15.87 -7.34 -1.00
C TRP A 37 -17.12 -7.06 -1.84
N ARG A 38 -17.13 -5.93 -2.57
CA ARG A 38 -18.24 -5.56 -3.47
C ARG A 38 -18.43 -6.61 -4.57
N ARG A 39 -17.34 -7.10 -5.17
CA ARG A 39 -17.40 -8.12 -6.22
C ARG A 39 -18.01 -9.41 -5.70
N ALA A 40 -17.58 -9.90 -4.54
CA ALA A 40 -18.16 -11.10 -3.93
C ALA A 40 -19.63 -10.94 -3.51
N GLY A 41 -20.03 -9.74 -3.10
CA GLY A 41 -21.43 -9.40 -2.86
C GLY A 41 -22.31 -9.55 -4.10
N GLN A 42 -21.79 -9.22 -5.29
CA GLN A 42 -22.51 -9.36 -6.55
C GLN A 42 -22.68 -10.81 -7.00
N VAL A 43 -21.78 -11.72 -6.60
CA VAL A 43 -21.85 -13.15 -6.97
C VAL A 43 -22.71 -13.98 -5.99
N GLY A 44 -23.34 -13.34 -5.00
CA GLY A 44 -24.22 -14.02 -4.04
C GLY A 44 -23.51 -14.94 -3.03
N GLY A 45 -22.20 -14.81 -2.88
CA GLY A 45 -21.40 -15.66 -1.99
C GLY A 45 -21.71 -15.45 -0.50
N ASN A 46 -21.44 -16.46 0.32
CA ASN A 46 -21.62 -16.40 1.77
C ASN A 46 -20.64 -15.37 2.40
N THR A 47 -20.86 -14.91 3.64
CA THR A 47 -19.97 -13.94 4.31
C THR A 47 -18.51 -14.39 4.38
N ARG A 48 -18.27 -15.71 4.48
CA ARG A 48 -16.91 -16.29 4.43
C ARG A 48 -16.27 -16.15 3.04
N ASP A 49 -17.04 -16.37 1.98
CA ASP A 49 -16.55 -16.21 0.59
C ASP A 49 -16.23 -14.75 0.30
N LYS A 50 -17.06 -13.83 0.83
CA LYS A 50 -16.81 -12.37 0.72
C LYS A 50 -15.51 -11.96 1.40
N ALA A 51 -15.22 -12.51 2.58
CA ALA A 51 -13.98 -12.24 3.28
C ALA A 51 -12.75 -12.75 2.51
N GLN A 52 -12.82 -13.96 1.96
CA GLN A 52 -11.72 -14.52 1.15
C GLN A 52 -11.47 -13.69 -0.12
N TYR A 53 -12.53 -13.27 -0.81
CA TYR A 53 -12.41 -12.42 -2.00
C TYR A 53 -11.85 -11.03 -1.67
N ALA A 54 -12.29 -10.44 -0.55
CA ALA A 54 -11.75 -9.16 -0.07
C ALA A 54 -10.26 -9.27 0.25
N ILE A 55 -9.82 -10.34 0.93
CA ILE A 55 -8.40 -10.57 1.24
C ILE A 55 -7.58 -10.77 -0.03
N ALA A 56 -8.08 -11.59 -0.98
CA ALA A 56 -7.39 -11.82 -2.25
C ALA A 56 -7.19 -10.52 -3.05
N PHE A 57 -8.23 -9.69 -3.14
CA PHE A 57 -8.11 -8.39 -3.81
C PHE A 57 -7.24 -7.40 -3.02
N ALA A 58 -7.30 -7.39 -1.70
CA ALA A 58 -6.44 -6.57 -0.86
C ALA A 58 -4.97 -6.89 -1.11
N LEU A 59 -4.62 -8.17 -1.18
CA LEU A 59 -3.26 -8.64 -1.48
C LEU A 59 -2.84 -8.30 -2.91
N ALA A 60 -3.72 -8.52 -3.90
CA ALA A 60 -3.43 -8.17 -5.29
C ALA A 60 -3.13 -6.67 -5.44
N PHE A 61 -3.97 -5.81 -4.87
CA PHE A 61 -3.75 -4.37 -4.89
C PHE A 61 -2.56 -3.94 -4.04
N ALA A 62 -2.26 -4.62 -2.92
CA ALA A 62 -1.06 -4.35 -2.13
C ALA A 62 0.20 -4.55 -2.98
N ILE A 63 0.26 -5.65 -3.74
CA ILE A 63 1.37 -5.96 -4.64
C ILE A 63 1.48 -4.88 -5.72
N VAL A 64 0.37 -4.52 -6.37
CA VAL A 64 0.36 -3.47 -7.40
C VAL A 64 0.79 -2.11 -6.82
N GLY A 65 0.28 -1.74 -5.64
CA GLY A 65 0.63 -0.49 -4.96
C GLY A 65 2.09 -0.45 -4.53
N LEU A 66 2.64 -1.58 -4.07
CA LEU A 66 4.07 -1.72 -3.76
C LEU A 66 4.92 -1.52 -5.02
N LEU A 67 4.58 -2.20 -6.12
CA LEU A 67 5.29 -2.06 -7.39
C LEU A 67 5.21 -0.63 -7.93
N ALA A 68 4.03 -0.01 -7.90
CA ALA A 68 3.86 1.38 -8.30
C ALA A 68 4.70 2.33 -7.45
N THR A 69 4.76 2.10 -6.14
CA THR A 69 5.59 2.90 -5.22
C THR A 69 7.08 2.77 -5.57
N VAL A 70 7.57 1.56 -5.79
CA VAL A 70 8.97 1.31 -6.18
C VAL A 70 9.28 2.00 -7.51
N ILE A 71 8.38 1.93 -8.49
CA ILE A 71 8.57 2.58 -9.79
C ILE A 71 8.65 4.10 -9.62
N ILE A 72 7.71 4.71 -8.88
CA ILE A 72 7.69 6.15 -8.63
C ILE A 72 8.97 6.59 -7.90
N ASP A 73 9.40 5.84 -6.89
CA ASP A 73 10.62 6.12 -6.13
C ASP A 73 11.90 5.96 -6.97
N ARG A 74 11.86 5.14 -8.03
CA ARG A 74 12.97 4.96 -8.98
C ARG A 74 13.00 5.99 -10.11
N MET A 75 11.87 6.62 -10.40
CA MET A 75 11.75 7.62 -11.47
C MET A 75 12.02 9.06 -11.01
N ILE A 76 11.95 9.31 -9.70
CA ILE A 76 12.16 10.62 -9.05
C ILE A 76 13.55 10.64 -8.41
#